data_AF-A0A1B9KBZ4-F1
#
_entry.id   AF-A0A1B9KBZ4-F1
#
_cell.length_a   1.000
_cell.length_b   1.000
_cell.length_c   1.000
_cell.angle_alpha   90.00
_cell.angle_beta   90.00
_cell.angle_gamma   90.00
#
_symmetry.space_group_name_H-M   'P 1'
#
loop_
_entity.id
_entity.type
_entity.pdbx_description
1 polymer ?
#
loop_
_entity_poly.entity_id
_entity_poly.type
_entity_poly.pdbx_seq_one_letter_code
_entity_poly.pdbx_strand_id
1 'polypeptide(L)'
;MNSANSKDEDILVKAKKDFETIQNRVYGEISLLLKYAKLNAYDILKAKNPSYSEVVESLKKYLEIVELLTPIIKTPQHVIDDLNLVLDHFSELAKGIEEENIEMICEAIAKLDCNIRL
;
A
#
# COMPACT_ATOMS: atom_id res chain seq x y z
N MET A 1 29.29 19.81 -22.32
CA MET A 1 28.63 19.41 -21.05
C MET A 1 27.13 19.46 -21.29
N ASN A 2 26.38 18.34 -21.29
CA ASN A 2 24.90 18.32 -21.28
C ASN A 2 24.25 16.91 -21.26
N SER A 3 24.99 15.80 -21.44
CA SER A 3 24.37 14.46 -21.46
C SER A 3 24.13 13.83 -20.08
N ALA A 4 24.79 14.29 -19.02
CA ALA A 4 24.58 13.75 -17.67
C ALA A 4 23.26 14.27 -17.08
N ASN A 5 22.93 15.54 -17.31
CA ASN A 5 21.75 16.20 -16.76
C ASN A 5 20.43 15.61 -17.31
N SER A 6 20.39 15.18 -18.57
CA SER A 6 19.18 14.59 -19.16
C SER A 6 18.93 13.15 -18.68
N LYS A 7 19.98 12.37 -18.45
CA LYS A 7 19.85 10.99 -17.94
C LYS A 7 19.37 10.98 -16.49
N ASP A 8 19.83 11.92 -15.67
CA ASP A 8 19.39 12.05 -14.29
C ASP A 8 17.92 12.49 -14.21
N GLU A 9 17.47 13.38 -15.12
CA GLU A 9 16.05 13.73 -15.28
C GLU A 9 15.19 12.53 -15.72
N ASP A 10 15.65 11.75 -16.71
CA ASP A 10 14.92 10.56 -17.17
C ASP A 10 14.75 9.51 -16.06
N ILE A 11 15.78 9.31 -15.23
CA ILE A 11 15.74 8.42 -14.07
C ILE A 11 14.74 8.93 -13.03
N LEU A 12 14.73 10.23 -12.75
CA LEU A 12 13.78 10.85 -11.81
C LEU A 12 12.33 10.74 -12.29
N VAL A 13 12.07 10.99 -13.58
CA VAL A 13 10.74 10.85 -14.18
C VAL A 13 10.26 9.40 -14.10
N LYS A 14 11.14 8.44 -14.39
CA LYS A 14 10.82 7.02 -14.27
C LYS A 14 10.51 6.63 -12.81
N ALA A 15 11.33 7.07 -11.86
CA ALA A 15 11.13 6.77 -10.44
C ALA A 15 9.80 7.31 -9.91
N LYS A 16 9.41 8.53 -10.31
CA LYS A 16 8.10 9.12 -9.95
C LYS A 16 6.94 8.32 -10.52
N LYS A 17 7.01 7.93 -11.80
CA LYS A 17 5.97 7.13 -12.45
C LYS A 17 5.84 5.74 -11.83
N ASP A 18 6.96 5.12 -11.48
CA ASP A 18 6.98 3.83 -10.79
C ASP A 18 6.35 3.97 -9.39
N PHE A 19 6.63 5.06 -8.67
CA PHE A 19 5.99 5.38 -7.38
C PHE A 19 4.47 5.55 -7.49
N GLU A 20 3.99 6.39 -8.41
CA GLU A 20 2.56 6.61 -8.63
C GLU A 20 1.83 5.31 -9.01
N THR A 21 2.47 4.46 -9.80
CA THR A 21 1.93 3.14 -10.19
C THR A 21 1.78 2.23 -8.98
N ILE A 22 2.79 2.19 -8.10
CA ILE A 22 2.75 1.41 -6.87
C ILE A 22 1.68 1.96 -5.93
N GLN A 23 1.64 3.27 -5.71
CA GLN A 23 0.67 3.93 -4.84
C GLN A 23 -0.76 3.61 -5.28
N ASN A 24 -1.07 3.72 -6.58
CA ASN A 24 -2.38 3.38 -7.12
C ASN A 24 -2.72 1.89 -6.93
N ARG A 25 -1.74 1.00 -7.08
CA ARG A 25 -1.93 -0.44 -6.85
C ARG A 25 -2.19 -0.76 -5.37
N VAL A 26 -1.47 -0.12 -4.46
CA VAL A 26 -1.69 -0.21 -3.00
C VAL A 26 -3.13 0.16 -2.68
N TYR A 27 -3.56 1.37 -3.06
CA TYR A 27 -4.92 1.82 -2.78
C TYR A 27 -5.98 0.94 -3.44
N GLY A 28 -5.73 0.43 -4.65
CA GLY A 28 -6.62 -0.49 -5.34
C GLY A 28 -6.82 -1.82 -4.60
N GLU A 29 -5.74 -2.46 -4.15
CA GLU A 29 -5.80 -3.71 -3.39
C GLU A 29 -6.46 -3.51 -2.01
N ILE A 30 -6.16 -2.39 -1.33
CA ILE A 30 -6.81 -2.01 -0.07
C ILE A 30 -8.32 -1.83 -0.27
N SER A 31 -8.71 -1.10 -1.32
CA SER A 31 -10.13 -0.88 -1.65
C SER A 31 -10.86 -2.18 -1.92
N LEU A 32 -10.23 -3.10 -2.67
CA LEU A 32 -10.77 -4.43 -2.97
C LEU A 32 -10.94 -5.28 -1.72
N LEU A 33 -9.91 -5.35 -0.86
CA LEU A 33 -9.97 -6.08 0.40
C LEU A 33 -11.08 -5.52 1.31
N LEU A 34 -11.10 -4.20 1.48
CA LEU A 34 -12.08 -3.50 2.30
C LEU A 34 -13.51 -3.78 1.81
N LYS A 35 -13.73 -3.73 0.49
CA LYS A 35 -15.02 -4.05 -0.11
C LYS A 35 -15.46 -5.48 0.20
N TYR A 36 -14.60 -6.48 0.00
CA TYR A 36 -14.96 -7.88 0.25
C TYR A 36 -15.11 -8.20 1.74
N ALA A 37 -14.29 -7.59 2.60
CA ALA A 37 -14.39 -7.71 4.05
C ALA A 37 -15.74 -7.16 4.55
N LYS A 38 -16.16 -5.98 4.08
CA LYS A 38 -17.49 -5.41 4.40
C LYS A 38 -18.66 -6.25 3.90
N LEU A 39 -18.48 -6.98 2.80
CA LEU A 39 -19.49 -7.89 2.25
C LEU A 39 -19.48 -9.28 2.90
N ASN A 40 -18.63 -9.51 3.91
CA ASN A 40 -18.48 -10.79 4.58
C ASN A 40 -18.11 -11.94 3.62
N ALA A 41 -17.42 -11.61 2.52
CA ALA A 41 -17.13 -12.54 1.42
C ALA A 41 -15.86 -13.36 1.68
N TYR A 42 -15.81 -14.07 2.82
CA TYR A 42 -14.61 -14.74 3.31
C TYR A 42 -14.01 -15.78 2.35
N ASP A 43 -14.83 -16.50 1.60
CA ASP A 43 -14.34 -17.49 0.63
C ASP A 43 -13.53 -16.82 -0.50
N ILE A 44 -13.96 -15.63 -0.93
CA ILE A 44 -13.22 -14.83 -1.93
C ILE A 44 -11.92 -14.31 -1.33
N LEU A 45 -11.98 -13.85 -0.08
CA LEU A 45 -10.82 -13.30 0.62
C LEU A 45 -9.72 -14.36 0.83
N LYS A 46 -10.10 -15.56 1.25
CA LYS A 46 -9.17 -16.70 1.46
C LYS A 46 -8.66 -17.29 0.16
N ALA A 47 -9.41 -17.19 -0.94
CA ALA A 47 -9.00 -17.71 -2.24
C ALA A 47 -8.00 -16.81 -2.99
N LYS A 48 -7.67 -15.61 -2.47
CA LYS A 48 -6.72 -14.70 -3.11
C LYS A 48 -5.30 -15.31 -3.12
N ASN A 49 -4.66 -15.26 -4.30
CA ASN A 49 -3.27 -15.66 -4.50
C ASN A 49 -2.55 -14.59 -5.36
N PRO A 50 -1.44 -13.99 -4.91
CA PRO A 50 -0.83 -14.12 -3.58
C PRO A 50 -1.79 -13.68 -2.45
N SER A 51 -1.63 -14.22 -1.24
CA SER A 51 -2.47 -13.88 -0.08
C SER A 51 -2.39 -12.38 0.22
N TYR A 52 -3.37 -11.84 0.94
CA TYR A 52 -3.34 -10.42 1.32
C TYR A 52 -2.11 -10.08 2.20
N SER A 53 -1.64 -11.00 3.05
CA SER A 53 -0.41 -10.82 3.81
C SER A 53 0.82 -10.78 2.89
N GLU A 54 0.91 -11.64 1.89
CA GLU A 54 2.00 -11.61 0.89
C GLU A 54 1.98 -10.32 0.04
N VAL A 55 0.78 -9.80 -0.26
CA VAL A 55 0.61 -8.49 -0.89
C VAL A 55 1.13 -7.39 0.04
N VAL A 56 0.75 -7.37 1.32
CA VAL A 56 1.23 -6.39 2.31
C VAL A 56 2.76 -6.41 2.39
N GLU A 57 3.38 -7.59 2.49
CA GLU A 57 4.85 -7.71 2.55
C GLU A 57 5.52 -7.11 1.30
N SER A 58 4.96 -7.37 0.13
CA SER A 58 5.46 -6.79 -1.13
C SER A 58 5.36 -5.27 -1.10
N LEU A 59 4.25 -4.72 -0.61
CA LEU A 59 4.04 -3.28 -0.51
C LEU A 59 4.97 -2.61 0.51
N LYS A 60 5.25 -3.26 1.65
CA LYS A 60 6.23 -2.79 2.65
C LYS A 60 7.63 -2.67 2.04
N LYS A 61 8.08 -3.67 1.28
CA LYS A 61 9.36 -3.62 0.55
C LYS A 61 9.41 -2.47 -0.46
N TYR A 62 8.29 -2.15 -1.11
CA TYR A 62 8.25 -0.99 -2.00
C TYR A 62 8.36 0.32 -1.23
N LEU A 63 7.73 0.45 -0.07
CA LEU A 63 7.81 1.66 0.73
C LEU A 63 9.23 1.90 1.26
N GLU A 64 9.96 0.85 1.64
CA GLU A 64 11.39 0.93 1.97
C GLU A 64 12.21 1.54 0.83
N ILE A 65 11.93 1.15 -0.42
CA ILE A 65 12.60 1.71 -1.61
C ILE A 65 12.26 3.20 -1.77
N VAL A 66 11.00 3.58 -1.55
CA VAL A 66 10.55 4.97 -1.65
C VAL A 66 11.21 5.84 -0.57
N GLU A 67 11.31 5.35 0.66
CA GLU A 67 11.99 6.03 1.75
C GLU A 67 13.46 6.29 1.40
N LEU A 68 14.15 5.30 0.85
CA LEU A 68 15.54 5.45 0.37
C LEU A 68 15.68 6.50 -0.75
N LEU A 69 14.66 6.63 -1.60
CA LEU A 69 14.64 7.59 -2.70
C LEU A 69 14.14 8.98 -2.29
N THR A 70 13.51 9.13 -1.12
CA THR A 70 12.89 10.38 -0.66
C THR A 70 13.81 11.59 -0.71
N PRO A 71 15.10 11.52 -0.31
CA PRO A 71 16.04 12.64 -0.43
C PRO A 71 16.26 13.12 -1.88
N ILE A 72 16.04 12.22 -2.85
CA ILE A 72 16.28 12.44 -4.28
C ILE A 72 15.01 12.99 -4.95
N ILE A 73 13.86 12.35 -4.73
CA ILE A 73 12.59 12.71 -5.36
C ILE A 73 11.82 13.81 -4.61
N LYS A 74 12.31 14.21 -3.42
CA LYS A 74 11.73 15.24 -2.55
C LYS A 74 10.27 14.98 -2.18
N THR A 75 9.93 13.72 -1.93
CA THR A 75 8.60 13.35 -1.42
C THR A 75 8.41 13.96 -0.03
N PRO A 76 7.29 14.65 0.24
CA PRO A 76 7.01 15.14 1.59
C PRO A 76 6.90 13.99 2.59
N GLN A 77 7.52 14.13 3.78
CA GLN A 77 7.54 13.07 4.80
C GLN A 77 6.13 12.61 5.20
N HIS A 78 5.16 13.53 5.30
CA HIS A 78 3.77 13.18 5.64
C HIS A 78 3.14 12.18 4.66
N VAL A 79 3.54 12.18 3.38
CA VAL A 79 3.04 11.20 2.38
C VAL A 79 3.56 9.80 2.68
N ILE A 80 4.81 9.71 3.14
CA ILE A 80 5.42 8.45 3.57
C ILE A 80 4.76 7.94 4.85
N ASP A 81 4.53 8.83 5.80
CA ASP A 81 3.87 8.52 7.07
C ASP A 81 2.42 8.02 6.84
N ASP A 82 1.68 8.69 5.95
CA ASP A 82 0.32 8.27 5.55
C ASP A 82 0.34 6.89 4.90
N LEU A 83 1.30 6.62 3.99
CA LEU A 83 1.42 5.31 3.36
C LEU A 83 1.77 4.20 4.36
N ASN A 84 2.67 4.47 5.30
CA ASN A 84 3.00 3.54 6.38
C ASN A 84 1.76 3.21 7.23
N LEU A 85 1.02 4.23 7.67
CA LEU A 85 -0.20 4.06 8.47
C LEU A 85 -1.26 3.23 7.74
N VAL A 86 -1.44 3.51 6.44
CA VAL A 86 -2.38 2.77 5.59
C VAL A 86 -1.97 1.30 5.43
N LEU A 87 -0.68 1.02 5.24
CA LEU A 87 -0.17 -0.35 5.14
C LEU A 87 -0.26 -1.11 6.46
N ASP A 88 -0.12 -0.45 7.60
CA ASP A 88 -0.27 -1.09 8.90
C ASP A 88 -1.72 -1.54 9.14
N HIS A 89 -2.70 -0.68 8.88
CA HIS A 89 -4.11 -1.07 8.96
C HIS A 89 -4.48 -2.17 7.95
N PHE A 90 -3.89 -2.13 6.75
CA PHE A 90 -4.07 -3.19 5.76
C PHE A 90 -3.46 -4.52 6.22
N SER A 91 -2.31 -4.47 6.89
CA SER A 91 -1.67 -5.63 7.52
C SER A 91 -2.54 -6.24 8.62
N GLU A 92 -3.16 -5.41 9.46
CA GLU A 92 -4.10 -5.87 10.50
C GLU A 92 -5.32 -6.57 9.88
N LEU A 93 -5.87 -6.00 8.80
CA LEU A 93 -7.01 -6.58 8.10
C LEU A 93 -6.67 -7.92 7.44
N ALA A 94 -5.51 -8.00 6.75
CA ALA A 94 -5.03 -9.23 6.14
C ALA A 94 -4.84 -10.34 7.18
N LYS A 95 -4.20 -10.01 8.31
CA LYS A 95 -4.01 -10.94 9.42
C LYS A 95 -5.33 -11.40 10.03
N GLY A 96 -6.28 -10.50 10.25
CA GLY A 96 -7.60 -10.84 10.78
C GLY A 96 -8.36 -11.83 9.87
N ILE A 97 -8.19 -11.73 8.55
CA ILE A 97 -8.78 -12.67 7.59
C ILE A 97 -8.13 -14.06 7.68
N GLU A 98 -6.80 -14.12 7.76
CA GLU A 98 -6.06 -15.39 7.87
C GLU A 98 -6.32 -16.10 9.20
N GLU A 99 -6.45 -15.34 10.29
CA GLU A 99 -6.76 -15.87 11.62
C GLU A 99 -8.27 -16.07 11.87
N GLU A 100 -9.12 -15.75 10.89
CA GLU A 100 -10.59 -15.75 11.02
C GLU A 100 -11.10 -14.92 12.22
N ASN A 101 -10.35 -13.88 12.58
CA ASN A 101 -10.63 -13.02 13.73
C ASN A 101 -11.50 -11.82 13.31
N ILE A 102 -12.81 -11.97 13.51
CA ILE A 102 -13.82 -10.96 13.18
C ILE A 102 -13.58 -9.63 13.88
N GLU A 103 -13.13 -9.65 15.14
CA GLU A 103 -12.88 -8.43 15.92
C GLU A 103 -11.74 -7.62 15.28
N MET A 104 -10.62 -8.28 14.97
CA MET A 104 -9.50 -7.64 14.25
C MET A 104 -9.90 -7.10 12.89
N ILE A 105 -10.74 -7.83 12.15
CA ILE A 105 -11.27 -7.38 10.87
C ILE A 105 -12.10 -6.10 11.04
N CYS A 106 -13.04 -6.09 11.99
CA CYS A 106 -13.90 -4.93 12.24
C CYS A 106 -13.09 -3.71 12.68
N GLU A 107 -12.11 -3.88 13.57
CA GLU A 107 -11.22 -2.81 14.01
C GLU A 107 -10.41 -2.23 12.84
N ALA A 108 -9.80 -3.09 12.02
CA ALA A 108 -9.01 -2.65 10.88
C ALA A 108 -9.86 -1.94 9.83
N ILE A 109 -11.07 -2.42 9.55
CA ILE A 109 -12.04 -1.75 8.67
C ILE A 109 -12.36 -0.34 9.21
N ALA A 110 -12.64 -0.21 10.51
CA ALA A 110 -12.96 1.08 11.12
C ALA A 110 -11.79 2.08 11.03
N LYS A 111 -10.54 1.60 11.24
CA LYS A 111 -9.33 2.43 11.08
C LYS A 111 -9.13 2.87 9.63
N LEU A 112 -9.36 1.98 8.66
CA LEU A 112 -9.26 2.31 7.23
C LEU A 112 -10.33 3.32 6.81
N ASP A 113 -11.57 3.17 7.28
CA ASP A 113 -12.68 4.09 6.97
C ASP A 113 -12.49 5.49 7.56
N CYS A 114 -11.86 5.60 8.74
CA CYS A 114 -11.58 6.88 9.39
C CYS A 114 -10.38 7.61 8.77
N ASN A 115 -9.33 6.87 8.41
CA ASN A 115 -8.05 7.45 7.95
C ASN A 115 -7.96 7.60 6.43
N ILE A 116 -8.78 6.86 5.67
CA ILE A 116 -8.77 6.90 4.22
C ILE A 116 -10.18 7.19 3.72
N ARG A 117 -10.40 8.41 3.21
CA ARG A 117 -11.52 8.65 2.29
C ARG A 117 -11.17 8.01 0.94
N LEU A 118 -11.32 6.69 0.83
CA LEU A 118 -11.36 5.99 -0.47
C LEU A 118 -12.63 6.37 -1.22
#